data_AF-A0A956CP57-F1
#
_entry.id   AF-A0A956CP57-F1
#
_cell.length_a   1.000
_cell.length_b   1.000
_cell.length_c   1.000
_cell.angle_alpha   90.00
_cell.angle_beta   90.00
_cell.angle_gamma   90.00
#
_symmetry.space_group_name_H-M   'P 1'
#
loop_
_entity.id
_entity.type
_entity.pdbx_description
1 polymer ?
#
loop_
_entity_poly.entity_id
_entity_poly.type
_entity_poly.pdbx_seq_one_letter_code
_entity_poly.pdbx_strand_id
1 'polypeptide(L)'
;CDGVVDNGVPTQACQTACGSGVQTCSGGQYGACSAPQPSTEVLDGKDNDCDGKVDEGFWVKAHKVTWATLKGFNNGCDSAFSGYANCTAVADAWCRGQGYIGGYGPIDWDDGGTTGAWLVCIGGGGGAKRIAGTVAQLGLNATTVRQRGAQQQAKQWCQDRGYPLVVGPVAWSGNNVDIDILCLPASYGGYYEPVMTVLDAGGCSDINATGNSPICSRAAHLWCKSAHAGTDGVGPLWVWGVAAIECLRDPN
;
A
#
# COMPACT_ATOMS: atom_id res chain seq x y z
N CYS A 1 -0.92 47.14 -9.95
CA CYS A 1 -0.72 48.02 -8.80
C CYS A 1 0.61 48.68 -9.05
N ASP A 2 0.59 49.96 -9.37
CA ASP A 2 1.76 50.83 -9.56
C ASP A 2 2.31 51.37 -8.23
N GLY A 3 1.92 50.75 -7.11
CA GLY A 3 2.29 51.18 -5.76
C GLY A 3 1.51 52.40 -5.27
N VAL A 4 0.55 52.90 -6.04
CA VAL A 4 -0.28 54.05 -5.67
C VAL A 4 -1.72 53.59 -5.43
N VAL A 5 -2.30 54.03 -4.32
CA VAL A 5 -3.72 53.80 -4.03
C VAL A 5 -4.53 54.69 -4.96
N ASP A 6 -5.49 54.11 -5.68
CA ASP A 6 -6.54 54.82 -6.44
C ASP A 6 -6.13 55.45 -7.80
N ASN A 7 -5.36 54.73 -8.63
CA ASN A 7 -5.01 55.15 -10.01
C ASN A 7 -5.63 54.29 -11.12
N GLY A 8 -6.82 53.73 -10.91
CA GLY A 8 -7.64 53.16 -12.00
C GLY A 8 -7.24 51.77 -12.53
N VAL A 9 -6.38 51.02 -11.84
CA VAL A 9 -6.14 49.59 -12.13
C VAL A 9 -6.68 48.73 -10.97
N PRO A 10 -8.02 48.54 -10.89
CA PRO A 10 -8.64 47.85 -9.76
C PRO A 10 -8.35 46.35 -9.77
N THR A 11 -8.08 45.76 -10.94
CA THR A 11 -7.92 44.32 -11.10
C THR A 11 -6.87 43.96 -12.16
N GLN A 12 -6.27 42.78 -12.03
CA GLN A 12 -5.44 42.18 -13.07
C GLN A 12 -5.75 40.68 -13.24
N ALA A 13 -5.53 40.16 -14.45
CA ALA A 13 -5.60 38.73 -14.69
C ALA A 13 -4.49 37.99 -13.93
N CYS A 14 -4.82 36.81 -13.42
CA CYS A 14 -3.90 35.90 -12.77
C CYS A 14 -4.23 34.46 -13.18
N GLN A 15 -3.32 33.54 -12.89
CA GLN A 15 -3.48 32.12 -13.19
C GLN A 15 -2.93 31.26 -12.06
N THR A 16 -3.46 30.05 -11.99
CA THR A 16 -3.04 28.92 -11.15
C THR A 16 -2.90 27.70 -12.06
N ALA A 17 -2.42 26.57 -11.52
CA ALA A 17 -2.40 25.32 -12.26
C ALA A 17 -3.81 24.87 -12.69
N CYS A 18 -4.84 25.15 -11.89
CA CYS A 18 -6.24 24.81 -12.20
C CYS A 18 -6.99 25.82 -13.07
N GLY A 19 -6.32 26.85 -13.60
CA GLY A 19 -6.90 27.79 -14.56
C GLY A 19 -6.74 29.26 -14.20
N SER A 20 -7.58 30.11 -14.80
CA SER A 20 -7.47 31.58 -14.75
C SER A 20 -8.37 32.22 -13.70
N GLY A 21 -8.01 33.43 -13.29
CA GLY A 21 -8.74 34.24 -12.32
C GLY A 21 -8.31 35.71 -12.34
N VAL A 22 -8.67 36.42 -11.28
CA VAL A 22 -8.42 37.86 -11.13
C VAL A 22 -7.88 38.17 -9.73
N GLN A 23 -6.93 39.11 -9.64
CA GLN A 23 -6.49 39.71 -8.39
C GLN A 23 -7.01 41.15 -8.29
N THR A 24 -7.45 41.57 -7.11
CA THR A 24 -7.92 42.94 -6.83
C THR A 24 -6.85 43.76 -6.12
N CYS A 25 -6.64 45.00 -6.55
CA CYS A 25 -5.72 45.94 -5.92
C CYS A 25 -6.43 46.62 -4.74
N SER A 26 -5.87 46.50 -3.54
CA SER A 26 -6.38 47.18 -2.33
C SER A 26 -5.20 47.62 -1.47
N GLY A 27 -5.22 48.84 -0.94
CA GLY A 27 -4.12 49.38 -0.11
C GLY A 27 -2.77 49.44 -0.84
N GLY A 28 -2.77 49.53 -2.17
CA GLY A 28 -1.56 49.58 -2.99
C GLY A 28 -0.93 48.20 -3.27
N GLN A 29 -1.56 47.11 -2.86
CA GLN A 29 -1.08 45.73 -3.09
C GLN A 29 -2.17 44.85 -3.72
N TYR A 30 -1.76 43.83 -4.48
CA TYR A 30 -2.71 42.84 -5.01
C TYR A 30 -3.02 41.78 -3.96
N GLY A 31 -4.30 41.43 -3.84
CA GLY A 31 -4.77 40.29 -3.06
C GLY A 31 -4.52 38.93 -3.71
N ALA A 32 -5.09 37.88 -3.12
CA ALA A 32 -5.01 36.52 -3.64
C ALA A 32 -5.67 36.39 -5.03
N CYS A 33 -5.19 35.45 -5.84
CA CYS A 33 -5.76 35.14 -7.15
C CYS A 33 -7.09 34.40 -6.99
N SER A 34 -8.13 34.82 -7.71
CA SER A 34 -9.45 34.17 -7.67
C SER A 34 -9.54 32.87 -8.47
N ALA A 35 -8.43 32.40 -9.08
CA ALA A 35 -8.42 31.16 -9.86
C ALA A 35 -8.56 29.93 -8.94
N PRO A 36 -9.14 28.81 -9.44
CA PRO A 36 -9.26 27.59 -8.65
C PRO A 36 -7.91 27.12 -8.11
N GLN A 37 -7.85 26.57 -6.91
CA GLN A 37 -6.59 26.13 -6.32
C GLN A 37 -6.43 24.61 -6.50
N PRO A 38 -5.20 24.13 -6.78
CA PRO A 38 -4.84 22.71 -6.62
C PRO A 38 -5.33 22.13 -5.29
N SER A 39 -5.89 20.92 -5.34
CA SER A 39 -6.34 20.15 -4.17
C SER A 39 -5.83 18.71 -4.25
N THR A 40 -5.60 18.00 -3.14
CA THR A 40 -5.07 16.62 -3.15
C THR A 40 -5.92 15.63 -3.97
N GLU A 41 -5.26 14.63 -4.54
CA GLU A 41 -5.78 13.74 -5.58
C GLU A 41 -6.51 12.46 -5.11
N VAL A 42 -7.44 11.95 -5.95
CA VAL A 42 -8.41 10.84 -5.75
C VAL A 42 -8.61 9.99 -7.05
N LEU A 43 -9.01 8.68 -7.07
CA LEU A 43 -9.10 7.82 -8.31
C LEU A 43 -10.45 7.90 -8.98
N ASP A 44 -10.77 9.12 -9.40
CA ASP A 44 -12.02 9.55 -10.01
C ASP A 44 -11.94 9.77 -11.52
N GLY A 45 -10.80 9.42 -12.14
CA GLY A 45 -10.47 9.68 -13.53
C GLY A 45 -10.20 11.15 -13.83
N LYS A 46 -9.92 11.99 -12.83
CA LYS A 46 -9.66 13.44 -12.98
C LYS A 46 -8.42 13.92 -12.20
N ASP A 47 -8.02 15.14 -12.55
CA ASP A 47 -6.84 15.86 -12.06
C ASP A 47 -7.30 16.95 -11.08
N ASN A 48 -7.27 16.64 -9.79
CA ASN A 48 -7.75 17.47 -8.68
C ASN A 48 -6.70 18.45 -8.16
N ASP A 49 -5.42 18.13 -8.32
CA ASP A 49 -4.32 19.04 -8.01
C ASP A 49 -3.89 19.85 -9.24
N CYS A 50 -4.50 19.55 -10.38
CA CYS A 50 -4.32 20.23 -11.65
C CYS A 50 -2.85 20.27 -12.07
N ASP A 51 -2.06 19.29 -11.64
CA ASP A 51 -0.70 19.13 -12.08
C ASP A 51 -0.59 18.51 -13.48
N GLY A 52 -1.74 18.17 -14.08
CA GLY A 52 -1.86 17.53 -15.38
C GLY A 52 -2.01 16.01 -15.29
N LYS A 53 -2.08 15.43 -14.09
CA LYS A 53 -2.24 13.99 -13.87
C LYS A 53 -3.59 13.67 -13.26
N VAL A 54 -4.11 12.55 -13.72
CA VAL A 54 -5.39 12.04 -13.27
C VAL A 54 -5.09 11.01 -12.21
N ASP A 55 -5.69 11.19 -11.05
CA ASP A 55 -5.69 10.20 -10.01
C ASP A 55 -4.28 9.88 -9.49
N GLU A 56 -3.62 10.80 -8.80
CA GLU A 56 -2.51 10.46 -7.90
C GLU A 56 -2.94 10.25 -6.44
N GLY A 57 -2.28 9.37 -5.68
CA GLY A 57 -2.82 8.97 -4.37
C GLY A 57 -3.70 7.72 -4.39
N PHE A 58 -3.36 6.75 -5.25
CA PHE A 58 -3.96 5.41 -5.22
C PHE A 58 -3.17 4.46 -4.39
N TRP A 59 -3.59 4.42 -3.14
CA TRP A 59 -2.86 3.90 -2.02
C TRP A 59 -2.78 2.38 -2.06
N VAL A 60 -3.87 1.69 -2.42
CA VAL A 60 -3.97 0.22 -2.34
C VAL A 60 -4.90 -0.25 -3.45
N LYS A 61 -4.49 -1.24 -4.26
CA LYS A 61 -5.36 -1.86 -5.28
C LYS A 61 -5.13 -3.36 -5.37
N ALA A 62 -6.19 -4.14 -5.34
CA ALA A 62 -6.11 -5.58 -5.63
C ALA A 62 -6.08 -5.86 -7.13
N HIS A 63 -5.18 -6.75 -7.54
CA HIS A 63 -5.02 -7.20 -8.92
C HIS A 63 -5.07 -8.72 -9.00
N LYS A 64 -5.91 -9.23 -9.90
CA LYS A 64 -5.92 -10.66 -10.26
C LYS A 64 -4.86 -10.91 -11.33
N VAL A 65 -3.88 -11.76 -11.02
CA VAL A 65 -2.72 -12.03 -11.88
C VAL A 65 -2.59 -13.53 -12.14
N THR A 66 -2.29 -13.93 -13.37
CA THR A 66 -2.17 -15.36 -13.72
C THR A 66 -0.87 -15.97 -13.21
N TRP A 67 -0.87 -17.27 -12.93
CA TRP A 67 0.37 -17.99 -12.57
C TRP A 67 1.41 -17.98 -13.69
N ALA A 68 0.98 -17.91 -14.96
CA ALA A 68 1.90 -17.75 -16.08
C ALA A 68 2.66 -16.41 -15.98
N THR A 69 1.95 -15.33 -15.65
CA THR A 69 2.54 -14.01 -15.41
C THR A 69 3.51 -14.04 -14.24
N LEU A 70 3.12 -14.63 -13.09
CA LEU A 70 3.97 -14.67 -11.89
C LEU A 70 5.22 -15.55 -12.08
N LYS A 71 5.12 -16.70 -12.77
CA LYS A 71 6.27 -17.54 -13.11
C LYS A 71 7.31 -16.82 -13.96
N GLY A 72 6.89 -15.86 -14.79
CA GLY A 72 7.78 -15.05 -15.64
C GLY A 72 8.77 -14.17 -14.86
N PHE A 73 8.52 -13.90 -13.57
CA PHE A 73 9.42 -13.11 -12.70
C PHE A 73 10.53 -13.95 -12.05
N ASN A 74 10.83 -15.13 -12.62
CA ASN A 74 12.04 -15.94 -12.37
C ASN A 74 12.30 -16.34 -10.90
N ASN A 75 11.28 -16.85 -10.18
CA ASN A 75 11.48 -17.30 -8.80
C ASN A 75 10.55 -18.43 -8.31
N GLY A 76 9.91 -19.17 -9.22
CA GLY A 76 9.10 -20.34 -8.87
C GLY A 76 7.75 -20.06 -8.20
N CYS A 77 7.29 -18.80 -8.12
CA CYS A 77 5.94 -18.52 -7.64
C CYS A 77 4.89 -19.08 -8.62
N ASP A 78 4.31 -20.22 -8.26
CA ASP A 78 3.34 -20.96 -9.05
C ASP A 78 2.26 -21.58 -8.16
N SER A 79 1.33 -22.29 -8.79
CA SER A 79 0.24 -22.99 -8.11
C SER A 79 0.70 -24.12 -7.17
N ALA A 80 1.99 -24.50 -7.20
CA ALA A 80 2.59 -25.49 -6.29
C ALA A 80 3.28 -24.84 -5.07
N PHE A 81 3.26 -23.50 -4.97
CA PHE A 81 3.68 -22.72 -3.81
C PHE A 81 5.09 -23.05 -3.30
N SER A 82 6.10 -22.90 -4.16
CA SER A 82 7.52 -23.13 -3.83
C SER A 82 8.14 -22.18 -2.78
N GLY A 83 7.32 -21.51 -1.97
CA GLY A 83 7.71 -20.67 -0.84
C GLY A 83 6.93 -19.36 -0.83
N TYR A 84 6.13 -19.11 0.21
CA TYR A 84 5.36 -17.87 0.38
C TYR A 84 6.21 -16.61 0.20
N ALA A 85 7.41 -16.60 0.78
CA ALA A 85 8.37 -15.51 0.64
C ALA A 85 8.81 -15.26 -0.82
N ASN A 86 8.87 -16.30 -1.66
CA ASN A 86 9.20 -16.14 -3.08
C ASN A 86 8.05 -15.44 -3.82
N CYS A 87 6.81 -15.79 -3.49
CA CYS A 87 5.64 -15.15 -4.09
C CYS A 87 5.46 -13.70 -3.63
N THR A 88 5.78 -13.36 -2.38
CA THR A 88 5.76 -11.97 -1.92
C THR A 88 6.75 -11.10 -2.69
N ALA A 89 7.97 -11.58 -2.91
CA ALA A 89 8.96 -10.86 -3.71
C ALA A 89 8.54 -10.72 -5.19
N VAL A 90 7.90 -11.75 -5.75
CA VAL A 90 7.33 -11.68 -7.11
C VAL A 90 6.16 -10.70 -7.17
N ALA A 91 5.30 -10.66 -6.16
CA ALA A 91 4.18 -9.73 -6.07
C ALA A 91 4.67 -8.28 -5.99
N ASP A 92 5.67 -8.00 -5.16
CA ASP A 92 6.32 -6.70 -5.10
C ASP A 92 6.89 -6.29 -6.45
N ALA A 93 7.66 -7.19 -7.09
CA ALA A 93 8.24 -6.93 -8.40
C ALA A 93 7.18 -6.64 -9.47
N TRP A 94 6.07 -7.38 -9.47
CA TRP A 94 4.97 -7.17 -10.41
C TRP A 94 4.25 -5.84 -10.17
N CYS A 95 3.89 -5.53 -8.92
CA CYS A 95 3.23 -4.29 -8.55
C CYS A 95 4.09 -3.06 -8.88
N ARG A 96 5.40 -3.11 -8.60
CA ARG A 96 6.34 -2.05 -9.03
C ARG A 96 6.38 -1.89 -10.55
N GLY A 97 6.25 -2.99 -11.29
CA GLY A 97 6.09 -2.98 -12.75
C GLY A 97 4.81 -2.29 -13.24
N GLN A 98 3.79 -2.11 -12.37
CA GLN A 98 2.55 -1.39 -12.68
C GLN A 98 2.54 0.07 -12.17
N GLY A 99 3.64 0.57 -11.61
CA GLY A 99 3.75 1.96 -11.12
C GLY A 99 3.46 2.16 -9.62
N TYR A 100 3.20 1.08 -8.88
CA TYR A 100 3.07 1.12 -7.42
C TYR A 100 4.45 1.18 -6.73
N ILE A 101 4.52 1.61 -5.46
CA ILE A 101 5.78 1.58 -4.69
C ILE A 101 6.16 0.17 -4.25
N GLY A 102 5.20 -0.75 -4.23
CA GLY A 102 5.41 -2.16 -3.91
C GLY A 102 4.10 -2.92 -3.87
N GLY A 103 4.16 -4.15 -3.41
CA GLY A 103 2.96 -4.96 -3.26
C GLY A 103 3.22 -6.27 -2.57
N TYR A 104 2.14 -6.99 -2.30
CA TYR A 104 2.14 -8.19 -1.52
C TYR A 104 1.13 -9.19 -2.06
N GLY A 105 1.49 -10.46 -1.95
CA GLY A 105 0.60 -11.55 -2.26
C GLY A 105 1.35 -12.87 -2.40
N PRO A 106 0.62 -13.94 -2.73
CA PRO A 106 -0.82 -13.97 -2.99
C PRO A 106 -1.65 -13.72 -1.72
N ILE A 107 -2.67 -12.85 -1.81
CA ILE A 107 -3.64 -12.60 -0.72
C ILE A 107 -4.87 -13.50 -0.83
N ASP A 108 -5.21 -13.93 -2.05
CA ASP A 108 -6.27 -14.90 -2.34
C ASP A 108 -5.97 -15.61 -3.66
N TRP A 109 -6.63 -16.71 -3.91
CA TRP A 109 -6.70 -17.36 -5.21
C TRP A 109 -8.14 -17.84 -5.41
N ASP A 110 -8.84 -17.24 -6.37
CA ASP A 110 -10.19 -17.70 -6.70
C ASP A 110 -10.13 -19.14 -7.25
N ASP A 111 -11.11 -19.96 -6.87
CA ASP A 111 -11.39 -21.29 -7.42
C ASP A 111 -10.31 -22.38 -7.22
N GLY A 112 -9.61 -22.37 -6.08
CA GLY A 112 -8.68 -23.45 -5.71
C GLY A 112 -7.29 -23.36 -6.36
N GLY A 113 -6.99 -22.24 -7.03
CA GLY A 113 -5.59 -21.80 -7.22
C GLY A 113 -5.01 -22.24 -8.56
N THR A 114 -5.88 -22.52 -9.52
CA THR A 114 -5.49 -23.12 -10.80
C THR A 114 -5.19 -22.09 -11.88
N THR A 115 -5.80 -20.90 -11.83
CA THR A 115 -5.71 -19.89 -12.92
C THR A 115 -4.85 -18.69 -12.57
N GLY A 116 -4.76 -18.31 -11.30
CA GLY A 116 -3.98 -17.18 -10.84
C GLY A 116 -4.14 -16.90 -9.36
N ALA A 117 -3.65 -15.74 -8.94
CA ALA A 117 -3.75 -15.24 -7.58
C ALA A 117 -4.05 -13.74 -7.55
N TRP A 118 -4.64 -13.30 -6.45
CA TRP A 118 -4.81 -11.90 -6.12
C TRP A 118 -3.57 -11.37 -5.41
N LEU A 119 -3.12 -10.20 -5.83
CA LEU A 119 -2.08 -9.41 -5.19
C LEU A 119 -2.69 -8.10 -4.72
N VAL A 120 -2.16 -7.52 -3.65
CA VAL A 120 -2.42 -6.13 -3.29
C VAL A 120 -1.20 -5.29 -3.66
N CYS A 121 -1.41 -4.25 -4.46
CA CYS A 121 -0.37 -3.30 -4.81
C CYS A 121 -0.59 -1.99 -4.04
N ILE A 122 0.51 -1.37 -3.61
CA ILE A 122 0.51 -0.19 -2.75
C ILE A 122 1.11 0.99 -3.48
N GLY A 123 0.36 2.07 -3.67
CA GLY A 123 0.86 3.30 -4.31
C GLY A 123 1.59 4.21 -3.34
N GLY A 124 2.44 5.08 -3.90
CA GLY A 124 3.32 5.97 -3.14
C GLY A 124 2.71 7.31 -2.70
N GLY A 125 1.48 7.61 -3.11
CA GLY A 125 0.75 8.77 -2.61
C GLY A 125 0.31 8.58 -1.15
N GLY A 126 -0.44 9.53 -0.58
CA GLY A 126 -1.05 9.35 0.76
C GLY A 126 -0.07 9.14 1.93
N GLY A 127 1.24 9.31 1.72
CA GLY A 127 2.26 9.19 2.74
C GLY A 127 2.86 7.79 2.91
N ALA A 128 2.46 6.77 2.15
CA ALA A 128 3.12 5.46 2.23
C ALA A 128 4.59 5.53 1.82
N LYS A 129 5.43 4.75 2.50
CA LYS A 129 6.87 4.70 2.26
C LYS A 129 7.34 3.27 2.09
N ARG A 130 8.11 3.03 1.04
CA ARG A 130 9.00 1.89 0.93
C ARG A 130 10.28 2.22 1.67
N ILE A 131 10.49 1.58 2.81
CA ILE A 131 11.66 1.82 3.65
C ILE A 131 12.60 0.62 3.47
N ALA A 132 13.81 0.91 3.00
CA ALA A 132 14.89 -0.07 2.91
C ALA A 132 15.58 -0.19 4.27
N GLY A 133 15.96 -1.41 4.62
CA GLY A 133 16.73 -1.72 5.81
C GLY A 133 17.55 -2.97 5.59
N THR A 134 18.02 -3.56 6.69
CA THR A 134 18.73 -4.82 6.68
C THR A 134 18.02 -5.87 7.51
N VAL A 135 18.26 -7.13 7.15
CA VAL A 135 17.77 -8.28 7.91
C VAL A 135 18.22 -8.20 9.37
N ALA A 136 19.47 -7.80 9.59
CA ALA A 136 20.06 -7.64 10.91
C ALA A 136 19.41 -6.50 11.72
N GLN A 137 19.03 -5.38 11.07
CA GLN A 137 18.36 -4.25 11.74
C GLN A 137 16.99 -4.61 12.32
N LEU A 138 16.32 -5.61 11.75
CA LEU A 138 15.07 -6.13 12.31
C LEU A 138 15.33 -7.14 13.43
N GLY A 139 16.49 -7.80 13.43
CA GLY A 139 16.78 -8.95 14.29
C GLY A 139 16.47 -10.29 13.61
N LEU A 140 16.49 -10.33 12.26
CA LEU A 140 16.24 -11.50 11.45
C LEU A 140 17.55 -12.14 10.94
N ASN A 141 17.43 -13.27 10.24
CA ASN A 141 18.48 -13.90 9.45
C ASN A 141 17.88 -14.53 8.17
N ALA A 142 18.70 -15.19 7.35
CA ALA A 142 18.32 -15.73 6.04
C ALA A 142 17.18 -16.75 6.09
N THR A 143 17.03 -17.41 7.24
CA THR A 143 16.00 -18.40 7.49
C THR A 143 14.74 -17.77 8.08
N THR A 144 14.89 -16.80 9.00
CA THR A 144 13.75 -16.19 9.69
C THR A 144 13.09 -15.06 8.90
N VAL A 145 13.80 -14.41 7.97
CA VAL A 145 13.23 -13.38 7.08
C VAL A 145 12.11 -13.91 6.18
N ARG A 146 12.10 -15.23 5.94
CA ARG A 146 11.08 -15.94 5.14
C ARG A 146 9.90 -16.46 5.97
N GLN A 147 9.89 -16.18 7.28
CA GLN A 147 8.85 -16.61 8.20
C GLN A 147 7.96 -15.43 8.58
N ARG A 148 6.71 -15.71 9.00
CA ARG A 148 5.79 -14.66 9.48
C ARG A 148 6.33 -13.81 10.64
N GLY A 149 7.27 -14.32 11.45
CA GLY A 149 7.97 -13.52 12.47
C GLY A 149 8.72 -12.30 11.89
N ALA A 150 9.08 -12.33 10.61
CA ALA A 150 9.63 -11.18 9.91
C ALA A 150 8.61 -10.04 9.76
N GLN A 151 7.33 -10.36 9.58
CA GLN A 151 6.28 -9.35 9.50
C GLN A 151 6.01 -8.70 10.86
N GLN A 152 6.18 -9.44 11.97
CA GLN A 152 6.14 -8.87 13.32
C GLN A 152 7.20 -7.79 13.50
N GLN A 153 8.43 -8.10 13.11
CA GLN A 153 9.54 -7.16 13.27
C GLN A 153 9.38 -5.98 12.31
N ALA A 154 8.90 -6.23 11.10
CA ALA A 154 8.53 -5.18 10.15
C ALA A 154 7.45 -4.24 10.71
N LYS A 155 6.43 -4.79 11.40
CA LYS A 155 5.38 -4.01 12.07
C LYS A 155 5.97 -3.07 13.10
N GLN A 156 6.75 -3.59 14.04
CA GLN A 156 7.39 -2.77 15.07
C GLN A 156 8.27 -1.69 14.43
N TRP A 157 9.02 -2.05 13.39
CA TRP A 157 9.92 -1.14 12.69
C TRP A 157 9.20 0.04 12.01
N CYS A 158 8.03 -0.21 11.42
CA CYS A 158 7.15 0.82 10.89
C CYS A 158 6.52 1.67 12.00
N GLN A 159 6.08 1.05 13.09
CA GLN A 159 5.48 1.74 14.24
C GLN A 159 6.46 2.73 14.89
N ASP A 160 7.73 2.33 15.04
CA ASP A 160 8.80 3.21 15.55
C ASP A 160 9.04 4.45 14.68
N ARG A 161 8.54 4.44 13.44
CA ARG A 161 8.64 5.53 12.46
C ARG A 161 7.32 6.26 12.25
N GLY A 162 6.31 6.00 13.09
CA GLY A 162 5.00 6.65 13.04
C GLY A 162 4.04 6.05 12.01
N TYR A 163 4.33 4.86 11.47
CA TYR A 163 3.45 4.17 10.53
C TYR A 163 2.73 3.02 11.25
N PRO A 164 1.41 3.12 11.46
CA PRO A 164 0.66 2.11 12.21
C PRO A 164 0.38 0.84 11.41
N LEU A 165 0.58 0.83 10.10
CA LEU A 165 0.31 -0.31 9.22
C LEU A 165 1.58 -0.73 8.46
N VAL A 166 1.65 -2.00 8.09
CA VAL A 166 2.82 -2.60 7.44
C VAL A 166 2.41 -3.63 6.37
N VAL A 167 3.03 -3.48 5.20
CA VAL A 167 3.05 -4.55 4.21
C VAL A 167 4.50 -4.96 4.00
N GLY A 168 4.83 -6.17 4.43
CA GLY A 168 6.14 -6.75 4.19
C GLY A 168 6.66 -7.61 5.33
N PRO A 169 7.92 -8.06 5.24
CA PRO A 169 8.88 -7.73 4.18
C PRO A 169 8.40 -8.05 2.76
N VAL A 170 8.52 -7.09 1.84
CA VAL A 170 8.06 -7.24 0.44
C VAL A 170 9.15 -7.67 -0.51
N ALA A 171 10.41 -7.40 -0.18
CA ALA A 171 11.56 -7.86 -0.94
C ALA A 171 12.76 -8.10 -0.02
N TRP A 172 13.66 -8.96 -0.48
CA TRP A 172 14.88 -9.32 0.24
C TRP A 172 15.98 -9.76 -0.74
N SER A 173 17.23 -9.35 -0.49
CA SER A 173 18.37 -9.76 -1.31
C SER A 173 18.93 -11.12 -0.86
N GLY A 174 19.17 -12.04 -1.81
CA GLY A 174 19.62 -13.43 -1.57
C GLY A 174 20.89 -13.59 -0.72
N ASN A 175 21.63 -12.51 -0.49
CA ASN A 175 22.82 -12.45 0.35
C ASN A 175 22.54 -12.03 1.80
N ASN A 176 21.28 -11.93 2.19
CA ASN A 176 20.86 -11.71 3.56
C ASN A 176 21.17 -10.33 4.14
N VAL A 177 21.28 -9.33 3.28
CA VAL A 177 21.70 -7.98 3.69
C VAL A 177 20.54 -7.00 3.65
N ASP A 178 19.75 -6.98 2.57
CA ASP A 178 18.77 -5.89 2.36
C ASP A 178 17.34 -6.41 2.42
N ILE A 179 16.46 -5.58 3.00
CA ILE A 179 15.04 -5.84 3.12
C ILE A 179 14.24 -4.59 2.82
N ASP A 180 13.12 -4.76 2.13
CA ASP A 180 12.18 -3.68 1.88
C ASP A 180 10.87 -3.95 2.60
N ILE A 181 10.35 -2.90 3.25
CA ILE A 181 9.06 -2.93 3.94
C ILE A 181 8.27 -1.71 3.50
N LEU A 182 6.97 -1.90 3.27
CA LEU A 182 6.05 -0.81 3.00
C LEU A 182 5.41 -0.41 4.32
N CYS A 183 5.76 0.77 4.82
CA CYS A 183 5.17 1.35 6.01
C CYS A 183 4.05 2.31 5.57
N LEU A 184 2.85 2.07 6.09
CA LEU A 184 1.64 2.73 5.62
C LEU A 184 1.02 3.59 6.73
N PRO A 185 0.59 4.83 6.42
CA PRO A 185 -0.14 5.67 7.38
C PRO A 185 -1.49 5.05 7.77
N ALA A 186 -2.09 5.55 8.86
CA ALA A 186 -3.42 5.11 9.30
C ALA A 186 -4.51 5.24 8.23
N SER A 187 -4.33 6.16 7.27
CA SER A 187 -5.28 6.37 6.17
C SER A 187 -5.42 5.15 5.24
N TYR A 188 -4.46 4.23 5.25
CA TYR A 188 -4.45 3.07 4.37
C TYR A 188 -5.33 1.91 4.84
N GLY A 189 -5.83 1.90 6.08
CA GLY A 189 -6.61 0.77 6.56
C GLY A 189 -6.70 0.63 8.07
N GLY A 190 -7.08 -0.57 8.51
CA GLY A 190 -7.21 -0.94 9.91
C GLY A 190 -6.37 -2.15 10.27
N TYR A 191 -5.98 -2.23 11.54
CA TYR A 191 -5.28 -3.35 12.13
C TYR A 191 -6.18 -4.00 13.20
N TYR A 192 -6.30 -5.33 13.16
CA TYR A 192 -7.27 -6.07 13.95
C TYR A 192 -6.62 -7.25 14.66
N GLU A 193 -6.80 -7.32 15.98
CA GLU A 193 -6.37 -8.42 16.83
C GLU A 193 -7.26 -8.52 18.09
N PRO A 194 -7.42 -9.73 18.69
CA PRO A 194 -6.99 -11.03 18.18
C PRO A 194 -7.95 -11.56 17.10
N VAL A 195 -7.42 -12.24 16.08
CA VAL A 195 -8.22 -12.78 14.95
C VAL A 195 -8.11 -14.31 14.79
N MET A 196 -7.68 -15.03 15.82
CA MET A 196 -7.51 -16.49 15.75
C MET A 196 -8.80 -17.21 15.31
N THR A 197 -9.93 -16.91 15.95
CA THR A 197 -11.22 -17.52 15.63
C THR A 197 -11.72 -17.17 14.22
N VAL A 198 -11.38 -15.96 13.76
CA VAL A 198 -11.67 -15.50 12.40
C VAL A 198 -10.87 -16.31 11.37
N LEU A 199 -9.58 -16.51 11.62
CA LEU A 199 -8.70 -17.28 10.76
C LEU A 199 -9.12 -18.76 10.73
N ASP A 200 -9.43 -19.34 11.89
CA ASP A 200 -9.93 -20.72 12.02
C ASP A 200 -11.23 -20.91 11.21
N ALA A 201 -12.17 -19.98 11.32
CA ALA A 201 -13.42 -20.00 10.54
C ALA A 201 -13.17 -19.90 9.01
N GLY A 202 -12.09 -19.22 8.61
CA GLY A 202 -11.62 -19.16 7.22
C GLY A 202 -10.80 -20.37 6.76
N GLY A 203 -10.63 -21.39 7.61
CA GLY A 203 -9.91 -22.63 7.31
C GLY A 203 -8.43 -22.63 7.69
N CYS A 204 -7.92 -21.58 8.34
CA CYS A 204 -6.55 -21.51 8.85
C CYS A 204 -6.47 -22.14 10.26
N SER A 205 -6.67 -23.46 10.35
CA SER A 205 -6.82 -24.19 11.61
C SER A 205 -5.53 -24.40 12.42
N ASP A 206 -4.36 -24.10 11.85
CA ASP A 206 -3.09 -24.09 12.59
C ASP A 206 -2.17 -23.00 12.06
N ILE A 207 -2.32 -21.78 12.58
CA ILE A 207 -1.47 -20.65 12.22
C ILE A 207 0.03 -20.91 12.51
N ASN A 208 0.34 -21.83 13.43
CA ASN A 208 1.70 -22.11 13.87
C ASN A 208 2.37 -23.22 13.03
N ALA A 209 1.64 -24.25 12.60
CA ALA A 209 2.16 -25.31 11.72
C ALA A 209 1.99 -25.00 10.23
N THR A 210 0.94 -24.27 9.85
CA THR A 210 0.68 -23.83 8.47
C THR A 210 1.05 -22.35 8.28
N GLY A 211 2.01 -21.87 9.09
CA GLY A 211 2.44 -20.48 9.22
C GLY A 211 2.89 -19.75 7.95
N ASN A 212 3.05 -20.42 6.82
CA ASN A 212 3.30 -19.78 5.53
C ASN A 212 2.26 -20.21 4.49
N SER A 213 1.10 -20.69 4.95
CA SER A 213 0.05 -21.23 4.10
C SER A 213 -0.74 -20.09 3.47
N PRO A 214 -0.95 -20.16 2.14
CA PRO A 214 -1.88 -19.32 1.43
C PRO A 214 -3.27 -19.31 2.10
N ILE A 215 -3.71 -20.42 2.71
CA ILE A 215 -5.02 -20.57 3.38
C ILE A 215 -5.25 -19.48 4.43
N CYS A 216 -4.21 -19.13 5.18
CA CYS A 216 -4.31 -18.08 6.18
C CYS A 216 -4.37 -16.68 5.58
N SER A 217 -3.66 -16.43 4.47
CA SER A 217 -3.74 -15.14 3.76
C SER A 217 -5.12 -14.94 3.16
N ARG A 218 -5.67 -16.00 2.56
CA ARG A 218 -7.04 -16.03 2.05
C ARG A 218 -8.08 -15.85 3.14
N ALA A 219 -7.94 -16.53 4.28
CA ALA A 219 -8.83 -16.36 5.42
C ALA A 219 -8.85 -14.90 5.89
N ALA A 220 -7.66 -14.28 6.02
CA ALA A 220 -7.54 -12.87 6.35
C ALA A 220 -8.19 -11.97 5.30
N HIS A 221 -7.92 -12.21 4.03
CA HIS A 221 -8.47 -11.46 2.90
C HIS A 221 -9.99 -11.51 2.82
N LEU A 222 -10.57 -12.72 2.87
CA LEU A 222 -12.02 -12.91 2.82
C LEU A 222 -12.72 -12.32 4.04
N TRP A 223 -12.08 -12.42 5.21
CA TRP A 223 -12.59 -11.73 6.39
C TRP A 223 -12.60 -10.22 6.19
N CYS A 224 -11.50 -9.61 5.73
CA CYS A 224 -11.48 -8.17 5.43
C CYS A 224 -12.56 -7.78 4.43
N LYS A 225 -12.68 -8.50 3.30
CA LYS A 225 -13.73 -8.25 2.30
C LYS A 225 -15.15 -8.34 2.86
N SER A 226 -15.41 -9.27 3.79
CA SER A 226 -16.75 -9.48 4.36
C SER A 226 -17.07 -8.55 5.52
N ALA A 227 -16.09 -8.26 6.38
CA ALA A 227 -16.26 -7.44 7.58
C ALA A 227 -16.06 -5.94 7.30
N HIS A 228 -15.30 -5.59 6.26
CA HIS A 228 -14.85 -4.23 5.96
C HIS A 228 -14.93 -3.97 4.45
N ALA A 229 -16.06 -3.41 4.00
CA ALA A 229 -16.33 -3.16 2.59
C ALA A 229 -15.19 -2.37 1.90
N GLY A 230 -14.78 -2.82 0.71
CA GLY A 230 -13.71 -2.17 -0.08
C GLY A 230 -12.31 -2.34 0.49
N THR A 231 -12.08 -3.37 1.31
CA THR A 231 -10.76 -3.67 1.87
C THR A 231 -10.24 -5.04 1.46
N ASP A 232 -8.92 -5.11 1.31
CA ASP A 232 -8.18 -6.34 1.07
C ASP A 232 -7.34 -6.67 2.30
N GLY A 233 -7.39 -7.93 2.73
CA GLY A 233 -6.62 -8.38 3.89
C GLY A 233 -5.18 -8.72 3.58
N VAL A 234 -4.28 -8.22 4.41
CA VAL A 234 -2.87 -8.62 4.51
C VAL A 234 -2.65 -9.27 5.87
N GLY A 235 -2.03 -10.46 5.85
CA GLY A 235 -1.71 -11.21 7.05
C GLY A 235 -1.97 -12.72 6.89
N PRO A 236 -2.19 -13.44 8.00
CA PRO A 236 -2.14 -12.92 9.36
C PRO A 236 -0.72 -12.50 9.77
N LEU A 237 -0.61 -11.41 10.52
CA LEU A 237 0.59 -11.01 11.24
C LEU A 237 0.59 -11.73 12.59
N TRP A 238 1.76 -12.15 13.07
CA TRP A 238 1.87 -12.65 14.44
C TRP A 238 2.50 -11.57 15.30
N VAL A 239 1.75 -10.98 16.22
CA VAL A 239 2.19 -9.83 16.98
C VAL A 239 1.96 -10.11 18.46
N TRP A 240 3.04 -10.08 19.24
CA TRP A 240 3.01 -10.24 20.71
C TRP A 240 2.20 -11.44 21.24
N GLY A 241 2.21 -12.56 20.51
CA GLY A 241 1.53 -13.80 20.91
C GLY A 241 0.08 -13.93 20.43
N VAL A 242 -0.45 -12.95 19.70
CA VAL A 242 -1.76 -13.01 19.04
C VAL A 242 -1.65 -12.88 17.52
N ALA A 243 -2.62 -13.44 16.81
CA ALA A 243 -2.74 -13.21 15.37
C ALA A 243 -3.50 -11.92 15.10
N ALA A 244 -3.00 -11.17 14.12
CA ALA A 244 -3.57 -9.92 13.67
C ALA A 244 -3.77 -9.91 12.14
N ILE A 245 -4.68 -9.06 11.66
CA ILE A 245 -4.92 -8.83 10.23
C ILE A 245 -4.88 -7.33 9.95
N GLU A 246 -4.28 -6.93 8.85
CA GLU A 246 -4.41 -5.58 8.31
C GLU A 246 -5.40 -5.59 7.16
N CYS A 247 -6.53 -4.90 7.31
CA CYS A 247 -7.46 -4.69 6.20
C CYS A 247 -7.11 -3.35 5.55
N LEU A 248 -6.49 -3.43 4.38
CA LEU A 248 -6.06 -2.29 3.59
C LEU A 248 -7.21 -1.84 2.71
N ARG A 249 -7.55 -0.56 2.78
CA ARG A 249 -8.67 0.01 2.05
C ARG A 249 -8.20 0.43 0.66
N ASP A 250 -8.86 -0.06 -0.39
CA ASP A 250 -8.85 0.63 -1.68
C ASP A 250 -9.77 1.86 -1.54
N PRO A 251 -9.24 3.09 -1.67
CA PRO A 251 -10.09 4.26 -1.57
C PRO A 251 -11.10 4.41 -2.72
N ASN A 252 -11.15 3.51 -3.74
CA ASN A 252 -11.96 3.65 -4.96
C ASN A 252 -12.75 2.39 -5.32
#